data_AF-A0A8J5SUH8-F1
#
_entry.id   AF-A0A8J5SUH8-F1
#
_cell.length_a   1.000
_cell.length_b   1.000
_cell.length_c   1.000
_cell.angle_alpha   90.00
_cell.angle_beta   90.00
_cell.angle_gamma   90.00
#
_symmetry.space_group_name_H-M   'P 1'
#
loop_
_entity.id
_entity.type
_entity.pdbx_description
1 polymer ?
#
loop_
_entity_poly.entity_id
_entity_poly.type
_entity_poly.pdbx_seq_one_letter_code
_entity_poly.pdbx_strand_id
1 'polypeptide(L)'
;MAAGHFLFAMAWPGTMYLGTFLVGLGYGAHWAIVPAAVSELFGIKHFGAMYNFLTVANPIGSLIFSGVIASNLYDYEAGKQAHHQSSWSGQSVENMSLLADGPLKCEGPVCFFVSSLIMSAFCIVGAGLSLIVVHRTKQVYANLYRAVRT
;
A
#
# COMPACT_ATOMS: atom_id res chain seq x y z
N MET A 1 -0.55 -6.43 6.69
CA MET A 1 -0.02 -5.35 5.84
C MET A 1 0.51 -4.16 6.64
N ALA A 2 -0.26 -3.55 7.55
CA ALA A 2 0.19 -2.37 8.32
C ALA A 2 1.55 -2.52 9.01
N ALA A 3 1.79 -3.63 9.72
CA ALA A 3 3.07 -3.90 10.38
C ALA A 3 4.26 -3.96 9.38
N GLY A 4 4.04 -4.48 8.18
CA GLY A 4 5.07 -4.52 7.14
C GLY A 4 5.41 -3.13 6.59
N HIS A 5 4.41 -2.28 6.36
CA HIS A 5 4.64 -0.88 5.98
C HIS A 5 5.31 -0.06 7.09
N PHE A 6 5.01 -0.35 8.36
CA PHE A 6 5.71 0.28 9.48
C PHE A 6 7.18 -0.13 9.57
N LEU A 7 7.49 -1.41 9.32
CA LEU A 7 8.88 -1.91 9.25
C LEU A 7 9.66 -1.28 8.09
N PHE A 8 9.00 -1.03 6.96
CA PHE A 8 9.59 -0.28 5.86
C PHE A 8 9.90 1.17 6.21
N ALA A 9 9.04 1.83 6.99
CA ALA A 9 9.29 3.17 7.48
C ALA A 9 10.55 3.21 8.38
N MET A 10 10.68 2.28 9.33
CA MET A 10 11.84 2.26 10.26
C MET A 10 13.21 2.08 9.58
N ALA A 11 13.24 1.55 8.35
CA ALA A 11 14.43 1.45 7.48
C ALA A 11 15.72 0.92 8.14
N TRP A 12 15.60 0.04 9.13
CA TRP A 12 16.74 -0.60 9.78
C TRP A 12 17.32 -1.68 8.85
N PRO A 13 18.65 -1.91 8.81
CA PRO A 13 19.23 -3.05 8.10
C PRO A 13 18.50 -4.37 8.42
N GLY A 14 17.97 -5.03 7.38
CA GLY A 14 17.25 -6.30 7.48
C GLY A 14 15.72 -6.20 7.59
N THR A 15 15.14 -5.04 7.92
CA THR A 15 13.66 -4.93 8.04
C THR A 15 12.94 -5.07 6.72
N MET A 16 13.61 -4.82 5.59
CA MET A 16 13.00 -5.00 4.26
C MET A 16 12.65 -6.46 3.95
N TYR A 17 13.46 -7.42 4.38
CA TYR A 17 13.15 -8.84 4.20
C TYR A 17 11.92 -9.24 5.02
N LEU A 18 11.90 -8.87 6.30
CA LEU A 18 10.77 -9.18 7.19
C LEU A 18 9.49 -8.44 6.77
N GLY A 19 9.62 -7.18 6.39
CA GLY A 19 8.52 -6.36 5.89
C GLY A 19 7.90 -6.95 4.63
N THR A 20 8.72 -7.32 3.64
CA THR A 20 8.24 -7.93 2.39
C THR A 20 7.54 -9.26 2.65
N PHE A 21 8.09 -10.10 3.53
CA PHE A 21 7.46 -11.35 3.94
C PHE A 21 6.07 -11.13 4.56
N LEU A 22 5.96 -10.21 5.52
CA LEU A 22 4.69 -9.90 6.20
C LEU A 22 3.65 -9.27 5.27
N VAL A 23 4.08 -8.40 4.36
CA VAL A 23 3.19 -7.83 3.33
C VAL A 23 2.73 -8.91 2.36
N GLY A 24 3.65 -9.77 1.90
CA GLY A 24 3.35 -10.87 0.97
C GLY A 24 2.34 -11.86 1.54
N LEU A 25 2.51 -12.30 2.79
CA LEU A 25 1.54 -13.17 3.46
C LEU A 25 0.16 -12.52 3.59
N GLY A 26 0.12 -11.25 4.01
CA GLY A 26 -1.14 -10.52 4.16
C GLY A 26 -1.84 -10.30 2.81
N TYR A 27 -1.07 -10.01 1.77
CA TYR A 27 -1.57 -9.85 0.40
C TYR A 27 -2.14 -11.16 -0.15
N GLY A 28 -1.39 -12.25 -0.05
CA GLY A 28 -1.85 -13.57 -0.47
C GLY A 28 -3.14 -13.98 0.25
N ALA A 29 -3.20 -13.81 1.57
CA ALA A 29 -4.39 -14.11 2.35
C ALA A 29 -5.60 -13.26 1.93
N HIS A 30 -5.41 -11.96 1.67
CA HIS A 30 -6.46 -11.06 1.22
C HIS A 30 -7.03 -11.48 -0.15
N TRP A 31 -6.15 -11.72 -1.13
CA TRP A 31 -6.59 -12.12 -2.48
C TRP A 31 -7.22 -13.51 -2.55
N ALA A 32 -6.86 -14.40 -1.62
CA ALA A 32 -7.49 -15.72 -1.52
C ALA A 32 -8.90 -15.65 -0.89
N ILE A 33 -9.11 -14.82 0.13
CA ILE A 33 -10.38 -14.78 0.87
C ILE A 33 -11.46 -13.96 0.17
N VAL A 34 -11.09 -12.92 -0.60
CA VAL A 34 -12.04 -12.00 -1.24
C VAL A 34 -13.02 -12.71 -2.21
N PRO A 35 -12.58 -13.58 -3.15
CA PRO A 35 -13.49 -14.33 -4.02
C PRO A 35 -14.48 -15.20 -3.26
N ALA A 36 -14.02 -15.89 -2.21
CA ALA A 36 -14.88 -16.74 -1.39
C ALA A 36 -15.92 -15.91 -0.61
N ALA A 37 -15.51 -14.79 -0.03
CA ALA A 37 -16.42 -13.90 0.69
C ALA A 37 -17.49 -13.29 -0.22
N VAL A 38 -17.10 -12.87 -1.44
CA VAL A 38 -18.05 -12.29 -2.41
C VAL A 38 -19.06 -13.33 -2.89
N SER A 39 -18.64 -14.57 -3.15
CA SER A 39 -19.56 -15.62 -3.59
C SER A 39 -20.54 -16.05 -2.50
N GLU A 40 -20.13 -15.98 -1.23
CA GLU A 40 -21.01 -16.26 -0.08
C GLU A 40 -22.02 -15.11 0.16
N LEU A 41 -21.57 -13.84 0.12
CA LEU A 41 -22.46 -12.70 0.39
C LEU A 41 -23.43 -12.37 -0.75
N PHE A 42 -22.96 -12.40 -2.00
CA PHE A 42 -23.74 -11.93 -3.15
C PHE A 42 -24.26 -13.07 -4.04
N GLY A 43 -23.83 -14.30 -3.77
CA GLY A 43 -24.16 -15.46 -4.59
C GLY A 43 -23.42 -15.48 -5.93
N ILE A 44 -23.60 -16.59 -6.66
CA ILE A 44 -22.86 -16.88 -7.89
C ILE A 44 -23.44 -16.20 -9.15
N LYS A 45 -24.69 -15.70 -9.10
CA LYS A 45 -25.42 -15.22 -10.29
C LYS A 45 -24.76 -14.00 -10.96
N HIS A 46 -24.20 -13.09 -10.16
CA HIS A 46 -23.50 -11.89 -10.65
C HIS A 46 -22.08 -11.77 -10.07
N PHE A 47 -21.45 -12.90 -9.76
CA PHE A 47 -20.13 -12.95 -9.12
C PHE A 47 -19.06 -12.18 -9.90
N GLY A 48 -18.98 -12.40 -11.22
CA GLY A 48 -17.96 -11.75 -12.05
C GLY A 48 -18.06 -10.23 -12.07
N ALA A 49 -19.27 -9.66 -12.06
CA ALA A 49 -19.46 -8.22 -12.01
C ALA A 49 -19.04 -7.62 -10.67
N MET A 50 -19.41 -8.27 -9.56
CA MET A 50 -19.06 -7.83 -8.21
C MET A 50 -17.55 -7.94 -7.97
N TYR A 51 -16.93 -9.07 -8.36
CA TYR A 51 -15.49 -9.24 -8.21
C TYR A 51 -14.71 -8.22 -9.05
N ASN A 52 -15.12 -7.95 -10.29
CA ASN A 52 -14.49 -6.91 -11.11
C ASN A 52 -14.61 -5.52 -10.48
N PHE A 53 -15.75 -5.18 -9.87
CA PHE A 53 -15.88 -3.92 -9.14
C PHE A 53 -14.90 -3.81 -7.97
N LEU A 54 -14.68 -4.91 -7.23
CA LEU A 54 -13.65 -4.95 -6.19
C LEU A 54 -12.24 -4.78 -6.76
N THR A 55 -11.92 -5.41 -7.90
CA THR A 55 -10.58 -5.29 -8.49
C THR A 55 -10.30 -3.92 -9.09
N VAL A 56 -11.33 -3.12 -9.45
CA VAL A 56 -11.17 -1.71 -9.84
C VAL A 56 -10.54 -0.86 -8.73
N ALA A 57 -10.60 -1.29 -7.47
CA ALA A 57 -9.89 -0.62 -6.39
C ALA A 57 -8.36 -0.60 -6.60
N ASN A 58 -7.78 -1.61 -7.25
CA ASN A 58 -6.33 -1.67 -7.50
C ASN A 58 -5.80 -0.54 -8.40
N PRO A 59 -6.33 -0.33 -9.62
CA PRO A 59 -5.88 0.79 -10.45
C PRO A 59 -6.19 2.13 -9.81
N ILE A 60 -7.34 2.29 -9.14
CA ILE A 60 -7.66 3.54 -8.42
C ILE A 60 -6.62 3.81 -7.33
N GLY A 61 -6.31 2.80 -6.50
CA GLY A 61 -5.31 2.91 -5.46
C GLY A 61 -3.92 3.23 -6.02
N SER A 62 -3.50 2.54 -7.08
CA SER A 62 -2.20 2.80 -7.73
C SER A 62 -2.11 4.23 -8.26
N LEU A 63 -3.17 4.73 -8.91
CA LEU A 63 -3.19 6.10 -9.43
C LEU A 63 -3.08 7.14 -8.30
N ILE A 64 -3.82 6.97 -7.20
CA ILE A 64 -3.82 7.92 -6.09
C ILE A 64 -2.50 7.84 -5.31
N PHE A 65 -2.12 6.64 -4.85
CA PHE A 65 -0.99 6.45 -3.95
C PHE A 65 0.35 6.51 -4.67
N SER A 66 0.50 5.84 -5.80
CA SER A 66 1.75 5.84 -6.57
C SER A 66 1.81 7.03 -7.51
N GLY A 67 0.73 7.28 -8.26
CA GLY A 67 0.71 8.28 -9.32
C GLY A 67 0.66 9.72 -8.83
N VAL A 68 -0.07 10.01 -7.74
CA VAL A 68 -0.21 11.38 -7.21
C VAL A 68 0.62 11.56 -5.94
N ILE A 69 0.43 10.72 -4.93
CA ILE A 69 1.07 10.96 -3.62
C ILE A 69 2.58 10.68 -3.69
N ALA A 70 2.99 9.51 -4.16
CA ALA A 70 4.40 9.13 -4.19
C ALA A 70 5.21 9.98 -5.17
N SER A 71 4.67 10.30 -6.34
CA SER A 71 5.35 11.17 -7.33
C SER A 71 5.60 12.58 -6.78
N ASN A 72 4.57 13.27 -6.28
CA ASN A 72 4.71 14.63 -5.75
C ASN A 72 5.68 14.67 -4.57
N LEU A 73 5.63 13.66 -3.70
CA LEU A 73 6.54 13.55 -2.56
C LEU A 73 7.97 13.26 -2.99
N TYR A 74 8.16 12.40 -3.99
CA TYR A 74 9.46 12.08 -4.56
C TYR A 74 10.10 13.31 -5.19
N ASP A 75 9.36 14.02 -6.05
CA ASP A 75 9.85 15.22 -6.74
C ASP A 75 10.20 16.34 -5.74
N TYR A 76 9.41 16.48 -4.68
CA TYR A 76 9.66 17.44 -3.61
C TYR A 76 10.97 17.15 -2.85
N GLU A 77 11.20 15.91 -2.45
CA GLU A 77 12.42 15.53 -1.73
C GLU A 77 13.64 15.48 -2.66
N ALA A 78 13.47 15.07 -3.92
CA ALA A 78 14.54 15.07 -4.90
C ALA A 78 15.00 16.51 -5.25
N GLY A 79 14.07 17.48 -5.31
CA GLY A 79 14.41 18.89 -5.45
C GLY A 79 15.26 19.43 -4.29
N LYS A 80 14.96 19.03 -3.05
CA LYS A 80 15.78 19.40 -1.88
C LYS A 80 17.19 18.81 -1.94
N GLN A 81 17.31 17.54 -2.36
CA GLN A 81 18.62 16.87 -2.45
C GLN A 81 19.48 17.44 -3.59
N ALA A 82 18.88 17.82 -4.73
CA ALA A 82 19.58 18.45 -5.85
C ALA A 82 20.28 19.77 -5.45
N HIS A 83 19.68 20.56 -4.55
CA HIS A 83 20.30 21.79 -4.02
C HIS A 83 21.51 21.51 -3.12
N HIS A 84 21.48 20.45 -2.31
CA HIS A 84 22.58 20.06 -1.42
C HIS A 84 23.76 19.37 -2.14
N GLN A 85 23.50 18.68 -3.26
CA GLN A 85 24.51 17.92 -4.00
C GLN A 85 25.45 18.80 -4.84
N SER A 86 25.10 20.09 -5.03
CA SER A 86 25.95 21.08 -5.71
C SER A 86 27.27 21.40 -4.97
N SER A 87 27.43 20.96 -3.71
CA SER A 87 28.62 21.27 -2.90
C SER A 87 29.60 20.09 -2.69
N TRP A 88 29.27 18.87 -3.10
CA TRP A 88 30.02 17.66 -2.66
C TRP A 88 30.20 16.55 -3.73
N SER A 89 30.12 16.84 -5.03
CA SER A 89 30.53 15.88 -6.07
C SER A 89 31.85 16.28 -6.74
N GLY A 90 32.93 16.26 -5.96
CA GLY A 90 34.28 16.16 -6.50
C GLY A 90 34.64 14.70 -6.73
N GLN A 91 34.36 14.15 -7.93
CA GLN A 91 35.26 13.30 -8.74
C GLN A 91 34.54 12.58 -9.89
N SER A 92 34.94 12.98 -11.10
CA SER A 92 35.10 12.22 -12.36
C SER A 92 33.91 11.47 -12.97
N VAL A 93 33.26 12.09 -13.97
CA VAL A 93 33.31 11.64 -15.38
C VAL A 93 33.21 12.88 -16.28
N GLU A 94 34.32 13.26 -16.92
CA GLU A 94 34.32 14.21 -18.03
C GLU A 94 33.66 13.56 -19.26
N ASN A 95 32.52 14.09 -19.71
CA ASN A 95 32.26 14.51 -21.11
C ASN A 95 30.76 14.65 -21.40
N MET A 96 30.39 15.86 -21.85
CA MET A 96 29.14 16.30 -22.48
C MET A 96 28.01 16.83 -21.56
N SER A 97 28.12 18.13 -21.30
CA SER A 97 27.07 19.05 -20.87
C SER A 97 26.01 19.31 -21.97
N LEU A 98 25.07 18.38 -22.19
CA LEU A 98 23.86 18.64 -23.01
C LEU A 98 22.57 17.98 -22.48
N LEU A 99 22.60 17.34 -21.31
CA LEU A 99 21.40 16.87 -20.60
C LEU A 99 21.41 17.44 -19.18
N ALA A 100 21.00 18.71 -19.04
CA ALA A 100 20.69 19.30 -17.75
C ALA A 100 19.37 18.76 -17.12
N ASP A 101 18.80 17.70 -17.71
CA ASP A 101 17.67 16.88 -17.22
C ASP A 101 18.19 15.51 -16.74
N GLY A 102 19.11 15.51 -15.78
CA GLY A 102 19.34 14.29 -15.00
C GLY A 102 18.09 14.01 -14.16
N PRO A 103 17.52 12.79 -14.14
CA PRO A 103 16.33 12.53 -13.35
C PRO A 103 16.62 12.89 -11.90
N LEU A 104 15.83 13.81 -11.33
CA LEU A 104 15.85 14.14 -9.91
C LEU A 104 15.67 12.81 -9.15
N LYS A 105 16.75 12.29 -8.56
CA LYS A 105 16.72 11.01 -7.84
C LYS A 105 16.80 11.27 -6.35
N CYS A 106 15.81 10.78 -5.61
CA CYS A 106 15.82 10.76 -4.16
C CYS A 106 16.22 9.37 -3.68
N GLU A 107 17.35 9.28 -2.98
CA GLU A 107 17.82 8.04 -2.36
C GLU A 107 17.77 8.14 -0.84
N GLY A 108 17.47 7.00 -0.22
CA GLY A 108 17.49 6.84 1.23
C GLY A 108 16.11 6.72 1.88
N PRO A 109 16.11 6.43 3.19
CA PRO A 109 14.90 6.09 3.93
C PRO A 109 13.92 7.27 4.05
N VAL A 110 14.43 8.50 3.99
CA VAL A 110 13.63 9.73 4.08
C VAL A 110 12.59 9.83 2.95
N CYS A 111 12.92 9.33 1.75
CA CYS A 111 12.02 9.36 0.60
C CYS A 111 10.83 8.40 0.75
N PHE A 112 11.05 7.25 1.39
CA PHE A 112 10.08 6.16 1.48
C PHE A 112 9.36 6.09 2.82
N PHE A 113 9.89 6.76 3.85
CA PHE A 113 9.31 6.81 5.20
C PHE A 113 7.87 7.30 5.18
N VAL A 114 7.66 8.47 4.57
CA VAL A 114 6.37 9.17 4.59
C VAL A 114 5.32 8.41 3.78
N SER A 115 5.67 7.90 2.59
CA SER A 115 4.76 7.10 1.77
C SER A 115 4.38 5.79 2.46
N SER A 116 5.34 5.11 3.10
CA SER A 116 5.07 3.90 3.89
C SER A 116 4.18 4.17 5.10
N LEU A 117 4.34 5.31 5.76
CA LEU A 117 3.53 5.70 6.91
C LEU A 117 2.08 6.02 6.50
N ILE A 118 1.88 6.71 5.39
CA ILE A 118 0.55 6.96 4.81
C ILE A 118 -0.13 5.62 4.49
N MET A 119 0.54 4.71 3.80
CA MET A 119 -0.01 3.38 3.48
C MET A 119 -0.34 2.57 4.73
N SER A 120 0.48 2.66 5.77
CA SER A 120 0.21 2.02 7.06
C SER A 120 -1.06 2.57 7.73
N ALA A 121 -1.25 3.89 7.72
CA ALA A 121 -2.45 4.52 8.26
C ALA A 121 -3.72 4.07 7.53
N PHE A 122 -3.70 4.04 6.19
CA PHE A 122 -4.80 3.51 5.39
C PHE A 122 -5.09 2.03 5.69
N CYS A 123 -4.06 1.22 5.89
CA CYS A 123 -4.22 -0.18 6.29
C CYS A 123 -4.91 -0.32 7.65
N ILE A 124 -4.60 0.56 8.62
CA ILE A 124 -5.23 0.56 9.95
C ILE A 124 -6.70 0.96 9.85
N VAL A 125 -7.01 2.00 9.08
CA VAL A 125 -8.41 2.42 8.83
C VAL A 125 -9.19 1.30 8.16
N GLY A 126 -8.62 0.67 7.14
CA GLY A 126 -9.23 -0.49 6.46
C GLY A 126 -9.50 -1.64 7.42
N ALA A 127 -8.53 -1.99 8.27
CA ALA A 127 -8.72 -3.03 9.29
C ALA A 127 -9.84 -2.67 10.30
N GLY A 128 -9.92 -1.40 10.71
CA GLY A 128 -11.01 -0.91 11.56
C GLY A 128 -12.38 -1.06 10.91
N LEU A 129 -12.52 -0.64 9.65
CA LEU A 129 -13.76 -0.80 8.88
C LEU A 129 -14.13 -2.28 8.71
N SER A 130 -13.17 -3.15 8.40
CA SER A 130 -13.41 -4.59 8.31
C SER A 130 -13.88 -5.20 9.64
N LEU A 131 -13.27 -4.80 10.77
CA LEU A 131 -13.71 -5.24 12.09
C LEU A 131 -15.13 -4.80 12.39
N ILE A 132 -15.50 -3.56 12.04
CA ILE A 132 -16.87 -3.06 12.22
C ILE A 132 -17.86 -3.92 11.42
N VAL A 133 -17.56 -4.21 10.15
CA VAL A 133 -18.40 -5.10 9.33
C VAL A 133 -18.51 -6.48 9.96
N VAL A 134 -17.40 -7.10 10.36
CA VAL A 134 -17.41 -8.43 11.01
C VAL A 134 -18.25 -8.41 12.29
N HIS A 135 -18.15 -7.37 13.12
CA HIS A 135 -18.96 -7.23 14.33
C HIS A 135 -20.46 -7.14 14.02
N ARG A 136 -20.84 -6.37 12.99
CA ARG A 136 -22.24 -6.26 12.53
C ARG A 136 -22.75 -7.58 11.97
N THR A 137 -21.96 -8.25 11.13
CA THR A 137 -22.31 -9.54 10.50
C THR A 137 -22.43 -10.64 11.55
N LYS A 138 -21.53 -10.71 12.53
CA LYS A 138 -21.61 -11.66 13.65
C LYS A 138 -22.93 -11.56 14.41
N GLN A 139 -23.43 -10.34 14.64
CA GLN A 139 -24.68 -10.14 15.34
C GLN A 139 -25.87 -10.71 14.54
N VAL A 140 -25.87 -10.53 13.22
CA VAL A 140 -26.89 -11.08 12.32
C VAL A 140 -26.83 -12.60 12.25
N TYR A 141 -25.64 -13.17 12.04
CA TYR A 141 -25.46 -14.63 12.01
C TYR A 141 -25.77 -15.29 13.35
N ALA A 142 -25.43 -14.64 14.48
CA ALA A 142 -25.81 -15.13 15.80
C ALA A 142 -27.33 -15.21 15.96
N ASN A 143 -28.07 -14.22 15.45
CA ASN A 143 -29.53 -14.23 15.50
C ASN A 143 -30.13 -15.30 14.59
N LEU A 144 -29.60 -15.49 13.39
CA LEU A 144 -30.04 -16.53 12.45
C LEU A 144 -29.78 -17.95 12.99
N TYR A 145 -28.59 -18.23 13.51
CA TYR A 145 -28.28 -19.55 14.09
C TYR A 145 -29.02 -19.82 15.40
N ARG A 146 -29.39 -18.78 16.16
CA ARG A 146 -30.20 -18.94 17.38
C ARG A 146 -31.66 -19.23 17.04
N ALA A 147 -32.20 -18.60 16.01
CA ALA A 147 -33.57 -18.83 15.53
C ALA A 147 -33.78 -20.22 14.91
N VAL A 148 -32.73 -20.83 14.35
CA VAL A 148 -32.79 -22.21 13.79
C VAL A 148 -32.78 -23.30 14.88
N ARG A 149 -32.43 -22.96 16.13
CA ARG A 149 -32.33 -23.93 17.25
C ARG A 149 -33.58 -23.95 18.16
N THR A 150 -34.58 -23.12 17.89
CA THR A 150 -35.87 -23.08 18.60
C THR A 150 -36.99 -23.46 17.66
#